data_AF-W5LYF0-F1
#
_entry.id   AF-W5LYF0-F1
#
_cell.length_a   1.000
_cell.length_b   1.000
_cell.length_c   1.000
_cell.angle_alpha   90.00
_cell.angle_beta   90.00
_cell.angle_gamma   90.00
#
_symmetry.space_group_name_H-M   'P 1'
#
loop_
_entity.id
_entity.type
_entity.pdbx_description
1 polymer ?
#
loop_
_entity_poly.entity_id
_entity_poly.type
_entity_poly.pdbx_seq_one_letter_code
_entity_poly.pdbx_strand_id
1 'polypeptide(L)'
;ERLNKQLYGLVNKYNAQSFQSQQRELQLGQLREKLHTLDLHSAPGPALLQDIQDQRVRQLENNIEKMNIKVGAAERIQDMYEDIKEHLQGELRGLPQTLEELRAVICARDTELDHVAQISQHAVTTVEVTKRELWLLEQQFLQERQAREQELAERKGTSPVGGKGQPGDPGQSTVHLSVCVSVQCCVFAPGGQLPVPQAPRELSARLATDIESLREALSCTDLQVLESRILSQQSRQEHLLSWVQQCQEKVEAHRASLASLEVQHAQLKFSAGPSAASFERLRAGLEAGLEGQRERCGQGGPRLAVAQGLLEEAEQGIDNLHCKLSCVALPGKEAQEDAGLDAQQKLQQLHAKLMALQDLVGTTAMPGSQDTDKLWAFLEHSTLEEPRTCRLPLHALCSSLSEDSFQFLSPEEDCSLSRDEIKRRGRQLLEEHNPAKKKPQKG
;
A
#
# COMPACT_ATOMS: atom_id res chain seq x y z
N GLU A 1 39.11 105.45 3.36
CA GLU A 1 38.83 104.71 4.62
C GLU A 1 37.38 104.28 4.83
N ARG A 2 36.37 105.18 4.75
CA ARG A 2 34.94 104.82 4.96
C ARG A 2 34.40 103.77 3.98
N LEU A 3 34.74 103.90 2.68
CA LEU A 3 34.38 102.92 1.64
C LEU A 3 34.96 101.53 1.94
N ASN A 4 36.22 101.46 2.39
CA ASN A 4 36.82 100.18 2.77
C ASN A 4 36.09 99.53 3.93
N LYS A 5 35.71 100.29 4.97
CA LYS A 5 34.90 99.77 6.10
C LYS A 5 33.53 99.24 5.63
N GLN A 6 32.89 99.91 4.68
CA GLN A 6 31.62 99.44 4.09
C GLN A 6 31.79 98.19 3.24
N LEU A 7 32.87 98.11 2.43
CA LEU A 7 33.21 96.92 1.65
C LEU A 7 33.51 95.73 2.56
N TYR A 8 34.33 95.91 3.61
CA TYR A 8 34.57 94.85 4.60
C TYR A 8 33.29 94.41 5.31
N GLY A 9 32.40 95.36 5.65
CA GLY A 9 31.10 95.04 6.24
C GLY A 9 30.20 94.24 5.29
N LEU A 10 30.18 94.57 4.00
CA LEU A 10 29.39 93.86 2.99
C LEU A 10 29.94 92.46 2.72
N VAL A 11 31.27 92.32 2.60
CA VAL A 11 31.96 91.04 2.45
C VAL A 11 31.72 90.14 3.65
N ASN A 12 31.78 90.66 4.87
CA ASN A 12 31.49 89.88 6.08
C ASN A 12 30.02 89.41 6.13
N LYS A 13 29.06 90.25 5.71
CA LYS A 13 27.65 89.85 5.60
C LYS A 13 27.45 88.77 4.54
N TYR A 14 28.07 88.93 3.37
CA TYR A 14 28.03 87.93 2.30
C TYR A 14 28.64 86.60 2.76
N ASN A 15 29.81 86.63 3.39
CA ASN A 15 30.48 85.44 3.91
C ASN A 15 29.63 84.73 4.99
N ALA A 16 28.99 85.49 5.89
CA ALA A 16 28.10 84.93 6.89
C ALA A 16 26.86 84.26 6.26
N GLN A 17 26.25 84.89 5.24
CA GLN A 17 25.12 84.33 4.50
C GLN A 17 25.52 83.09 3.69
N SER A 18 26.69 83.13 3.04
CA SER A 18 27.24 82.00 2.29
C SER A 18 27.49 80.79 3.20
N PHE A 19 28.09 81.01 4.38
CA PHE A 19 28.28 79.96 5.38
C PHE A 19 26.95 79.35 5.85
N GLN A 20 25.93 80.19 6.11
CA GLN A 20 24.60 79.71 6.48
C GLN A 20 23.93 78.91 5.35
N SER A 21 24.10 79.32 4.09
CA SER A 21 23.58 78.58 2.93
C SER A 21 24.23 77.20 2.83
N GLN A 22 25.56 77.14 2.93
CA GLN A 22 26.32 75.89 2.90
C GLN A 22 25.92 74.95 4.05
N GLN A 23 25.69 75.49 5.25
CA GLN A 23 25.24 74.70 6.38
C GLN A 23 23.84 74.10 6.16
N ARG A 24 22.91 74.86 5.57
CA ARG A 24 21.57 74.37 5.21
C ARG A 24 21.62 73.33 4.10
N GLU A 25 22.48 73.52 3.10
CA GLU A 25 22.69 72.53 2.03
C GLU A 25 23.22 71.20 2.58
N LEU A 26 24.16 71.25 3.53
CA LEU A 26 24.66 70.06 4.21
C LEU A 26 23.53 69.35 4.99
N GLN A 27 22.72 70.11 5.72
CA GLN A 27 21.58 69.56 6.47
C GLN A 27 20.52 68.95 5.54
N LEU A 28 20.23 69.57 4.40
CA LEU A 28 19.33 69.03 3.39
C LEU A 28 19.91 67.75 2.77
N GLY A 29 21.21 67.70 2.52
CA GLY A 29 21.89 66.48 2.08
C GLY A 29 21.71 65.34 3.08
N GLN A 30 22.01 65.60 4.36
CA GLN A 30 21.84 64.60 5.43
C GLN A 30 20.39 64.15 5.59
N LEU A 31 19.40 65.05 5.48
CA LEU A 31 17.99 64.70 5.55
C LEU A 31 17.53 63.88 4.34
N ARG A 32 18.05 64.17 3.14
CA ARG A 32 17.79 63.37 1.93
C ARG A 32 18.38 61.97 2.04
N GLU A 33 19.59 61.84 2.56
CA GLU A 33 20.20 60.53 2.83
C GLU A 33 19.40 59.73 3.88
N LYS A 34 18.94 60.40 4.95
CA LYS A 34 18.06 59.78 5.95
C LYS A 34 16.72 59.34 5.37
N LEU A 35 16.11 60.14 4.49
CA LEU A 35 14.89 59.74 3.79
C LEU A 35 15.13 58.56 2.85
N HIS A 36 16.20 58.61 2.06
CA HIS A 36 16.53 57.53 1.14
C HIS A 36 16.81 56.21 1.87
N THR A 37 17.52 56.27 2.99
CA THR A 37 17.73 55.10 3.84
C THR A 37 16.42 54.59 4.42
N LEU A 38 15.51 55.46 4.89
CA LEU A 38 14.19 55.04 5.35
C LEU A 38 13.33 54.42 4.24
N ASP A 39 13.38 54.96 3.01
CA ASP A 39 12.66 54.38 1.85
C ASP A 39 13.20 52.99 1.49
N LEU A 40 14.52 52.77 1.58
CA LEU A 40 15.14 51.46 1.38
C LEU A 40 14.78 50.45 2.47
N HIS A 41 14.57 50.91 3.71
CA HIS A 41 14.15 50.09 4.84
C HIS A 41 12.62 50.01 5.00
N SER A 42 11.86 50.73 4.17
CA SER A 42 10.41 50.60 4.12
C SER A 42 10.10 49.19 3.65
N ALA A 43 9.30 48.48 4.45
CA ALA A 43 8.83 47.15 4.10
C ALA A 43 8.24 47.16 2.67
N PRO A 44 8.43 46.07 1.89
CA PRO A 44 7.77 45.96 0.60
C PRO A 44 6.29 46.27 0.75
N GLY A 45 5.77 47.13 -0.13
CA GLY A 45 4.39 47.58 -0.03
C GLY A 45 3.42 46.40 0.07
N PRO A 46 2.25 46.58 0.71
CA PRO A 46 1.29 45.50 0.96
C PRO A 46 0.92 44.70 -0.29
N ALA A 47 0.95 45.33 -1.47
CA ALA A 47 0.73 44.67 -2.76
C ALA A 47 1.79 43.60 -3.10
N LEU A 48 3.09 43.85 -2.87
CA LEU A 48 4.14 42.87 -3.17
C LEU A 48 4.08 41.67 -2.21
N LEU A 49 3.73 41.90 -0.95
CA LEU A 49 3.51 40.83 0.02
C LEU A 49 2.29 39.98 -0.36
N GLN A 50 1.21 40.62 -0.82
CA GLN A 50 0.03 39.93 -1.35
C GLN A 50 0.39 39.04 -2.55
N ASP A 51 1.16 39.56 -3.51
CA ASP A 51 1.59 38.79 -4.70
C ASP A 51 2.44 37.56 -4.32
N ILE A 52 3.34 37.69 -3.34
CA ILE A 52 4.14 36.57 -2.83
C ILE A 52 3.24 35.53 -2.14
N GLN A 53 2.26 35.97 -1.36
CA GLN A 53 1.30 35.08 -0.70
C GLN A 53 0.43 34.36 -1.74
N ASP A 54 -0.09 35.06 -2.74
CA ASP A 54 -0.90 34.49 -3.81
C ASP A 54 -0.10 33.49 -4.65
N GLN A 55 1.17 33.78 -4.94
CA GLN A 55 2.06 32.83 -5.59
C GLN A 55 2.28 31.59 -4.74
N ARG A 56 2.41 31.75 -3.42
CA ARG A 56 2.56 30.64 -2.48
C ARG A 56 1.30 29.78 -2.42
N VAL A 57 0.12 30.39 -2.39
CA VAL A 57 -1.18 29.69 -2.43
C VAL A 57 -1.29 28.84 -3.70
N ARG A 58 -1.01 29.43 -4.87
CA ARG A 58 -1.03 28.70 -6.15
C ARG A 58 -0.06 27.51 -6.17
N GLN A 59 1.12 27.64 -5.56
CA GLN A 59 2.06 26.52 -5.45
C GLN A 59 1.52 25.40 -4.55
N LEU A 60 0.91 25.76 -3.43
CA LEU A 60 0.32 24.78 -2.51
C LEU A 60 -0.86 24.07 -3.16
N GLU A 61 -1.74 24.79 -3.83
CA GLU A 61 -2.87 24.23 -4.59
C GLU A 61 -2.38 23.23 -5.66
N ASN A 62 -1.39 23.61 -6.46
CA ASN A 62 -0.80 22.71 -7.45
C ASN A 62 -0.16 21.46 -6.84
N ASN A 63 0.46 21.58 -5.67
CA ASN A 63 1.05 20.45 -4.98
C ASN A 63 -0.02 19.52 -4.39
N ILE A 64 -1.11 20.08 -3.86
CA ILE A 64 -2.26 19.32 -3.37
C ILE A 64 -2.91 18.57 -4.53
N GLU A 65 -3.17 19.23 -5.66
CA GLU A 65 -3.77 18.58 -6.83
C GLU A 65 -2.92 17.42 -7.34
N LYS A 66 -1.60 17.63 -7.44
CA LYS A 66 -0.65 16.55 -7.80
C LYS A 66 -0.67 15.40 -6.81
N MET A 67 -0.82 15.69 -5.51
CA MET A 67 -0.92 14.64 -4.50
C MET A 67 -2.24 13.88 -4.63
N ASN A 68 -3.36 14.57 -4.85
CA ASN A 68 -4.67 13.93 -5.06
C ASN A 68 -4.66 13.00 -6.27
N ILE A 69 -4.04 13.41 -7.39
CA ILE A 69 -3.88 12.56 -8.57
C ILE A 69 -3.05 11.31 -8.23
N LYS A 70 -1.97 11.45 -7.44
CA LYS A 70 -1.14 10.33 -7.02
C LYS A 70 -1.88 9.37 -6.07
N VAL A 71 -2.63 9.91 -5.12
CA VAL A 71 -3.46 9.13 -4.19
C VAL A 71 -4.51 8.35 -4.97
N GLY A 72 -5.27 9.01 -5.85
CA GLY A 72 -6.26 8.32 -6.67
C GLY A 72 -5.66 7.26 -7.60
N ALA A 73 -4.42 7.46 -8.08
CA ALA A 73 -3.70 6.42 -8.83
C ALA A 73 -3.28 5.24 -7.95
N ALA A 74 -2.82 5.50 -6.73
CA ALA A 74 -2.46 4.47 -5.77
C ALA A 74 -3.68 3.66 -5.32
N GLU A 75 -4.82 4.31 -5.07
CA GLU A 75 -6.10 3.68 -4.75
C GLU A 75 -6.54 2.73 -5.87
N ARG A 76 -6.56 3.19 -7.12
CA ARG A 76 -6.89 2.32 -8.27
C ARG A 76 -5.96 1.11 -8.40
N ILE A 77 -4.68 1.29 -8.10
CA ILE A 77 -3.71 0.19 -8.12
C ILE A 77 -4.01 -0.79 -6.97
N GLN A 78 -4.31 -0.27 -5.77
CA GLN A 78 -4.66 -1.07 -4.61
C GLN A 78 -5.93 -1.89 -4.87
N ASP A 79 -6.98 -1.27 -5.37
CA ASP A 79 -8.24 -1.95 -5.71
C ASP A 79 -7.99 -3.11 -6.69
N MET A 80 -7.19 -2.86 -7.73
CA MET A 80 -6.81 -3.91 -8.69
C MET A 80 -6.02 -5.06 -8.03
N TYR A 81 -5.12 -4.76 -7.09
CA TYR A 81 -4.40 -5.81 -6.36
C TYR A 81 -5.32 -6.60 -5.41
N GLU A 82 -6.30 -5.94 -4.80
CA GLU A 82 -7.32 -6.59 -3.98
C GLU A 82 -8.20 -7.51 -4.84
N ASP A 83 -8.67 -7.06 -6.00
CA ASP A 83 -9.43 -7.87 -6.97
C ASP A 83 -8.64 -9.12 -7.42
N ILE A 84 -7.36 -8.94 -7.79
CA ILE A 84 -6.49 -10.06 -8.19
C ILE A 84 -6.33 -11.06 -7.03
N LYS A 85 -6.11 -10.55 -5.82
CA LYS A 85 -5.97 -11.40 -4.63
C LYS A 85 -7.25 -12.19 -4.35
N GLU A 86 -8.41 -11.56 -4.45
CA GLU A 86 -9.69 -12.24 -4.25
C GLU A 86 -9.92 -13.33 -5.30
N HIS A 87 -9.60 -13.04 -6.57
CA HIS A 87 -9.70 -14.02 -7.65
C HIS A 87 -8.81 -15.24 -7.40
N LEU A 88 -7.53 -15.01 -7.09
CA LEU A 88 -6.57 -16.08 -6.77
C LEU A 88 -6.99 -16.89 -5.54
N GLN A 89 -7.54 -16.23 -4.51
CA GLN A 89 -8.09 -16.92 -3.34
C GLN A 89 -9.31 -17.77 -3.71
N GLY A 90 -10.15 -17.30 -4.63
CA GLY A 90 -11.27 -18.06 -5.19
C GLY A 90 -10.79 -19.33 -5.90
N GLU A 91 -9.82 -19.21 -6.80
CA GLU A 91 -9.22 -20.35 -7.49
C GLU A 91 -8.59 -21.36 -6.51
N LEU A 92 -7.86 -20.85 -5.52
CA LEU A 92 -7.18 -21.67 -4.53
C LEU A 92 -8.15 -22.45 -3.64
N ARG A 93 -9.36 -21.93 -3.41
CA ARG A 93 -10.44 -22.67 -2.74
C ARG A 93 -11.03 -23.79 -3.61
N GLY A 94 -10.99 -23.67 -4.93
CA GLY A 94 -11.51 -24.69 -5.87
C GLY A 94 -10.54 -25.84 -6.14
N LEU A 95 -9.22 -25.60 -6.06
CA LEU A 95 -8.19 -26.60 -6.33
C LEU A 95 -8.29 -27.90 -5.50
N PRO A 96 -8.61 -27.87 -4.19
CA PRO A 96 -8.77 -29.10 -3.41
C PRO A 96 -9.87 -30.01 -3.95
N GLN A 97 -10.98 -29.44 -4.42
CA GLN A 97 -12.10 -30.21 -4.95
C GLN A 97 -11.72 -30.88 -6.28
N THR A 98 -11.05 -30.16 -7.19
CA THR A 98 -10.59 -30.73 -8.46
C THR A 98 -9.54 -31.81 -8.26
N LEU A 99 -8.67 -31.67 -7.25
CA LEU A 99 -7.71 -32.71 -6.87
C LEU A 99 -8.41 -33.96 -6.32
N GLU A 100 -9.44 -33.79 -5.49
CA GLU A 100 -10.20 -34.93 -4.95
C GLU A 100 -10.98 -35.66 -6.05
N GLU A 101 -11.55 -34.92 -7.01
CA GLU A 101 -12.19 -35.48 -8.20
C GLU A 101 -11.18 -36.30 -9.04
N LEU A 102 -9.99 -35.76 -9.31
CA LEU A 102 -8.94 -36.46 -10.04
C LEU A 102 -8.48 -37.72 -9.28
N ARG A 103 -8.32 -37.61 -7.95
CA ARG A 103 -7.96 -38.73 -7.10
C ARG A 103 -9.01 -39.84 -7.15
N ALA A 104 -10.29 -39.49 -7.11
CA ALA A 104 -11.39 -40.44 -7.20
C ALA A 104 -11.36 -41.19 -8.55
N VAL A 105 -11.08 -40.48 -9.65
CA VAL A 105 -10.93 -41.10 -10.98
C VAL A 105 -9.76 -42.08 -11.01
N ILE A 106 -8.60 -41.71 -10.44
CA ILE A 106 -7.43 -42.60 -10.37
C ILE A 106 -7.77 -43.85 -9.56
N CYS A 107 -8.36 -43.71 -8.37
CA CYS A 107 -8.76 -44.85 -7.55
C CYS A 107 -9.74 -45.78 -8.30
N ALA A 108 -10.70 -45.23 -9.05
CA ALA A 108 -11.60 -46.04 -9.86
C ALA A 108 -10.84 -46.83 -10.94
N ARG A 109 -9.88 -46.20 -11.63
CA ARG A 109 -9.06 -46.87 -12.65
C ARG A 109 -8.15 -47.94 -12.05
N ASP A 110 -7.56 -47.70 -10.88
CA ASP A 110 -6.77 -48.71 -10.17
C ASP A 110 -7.62 -49.94 -9.83
N THR A 111 -8.86 -49.75 -9.35
CA THR A 111 -9.76 -50.88 -9.09
C THR A 111 -10.16 -51.65 -10.35
N GLU A 112 -10.36 -50.96 -11.48
CA GLU A 112 -10.61 -51.61 -12.77
C GLU A 112 -9.39 -52.42 -13.24
N LEU A 113 -8.18 -51.88 -13.08
CA LEU A 113 -6.94 -52.57 -13.42
C LEU A 113 -6.74 -53.83 -12.56
N ASP A 114 -6.99 -53.74 -11.26
CA ASP A 114 -6.95 -54.90 -10.35
C ASP A 114 -7.95 -55.98 -10.78
N HIS A 115 -9.16 -55.58 -11.19
CA HIS A 115 -10.17 -56.52 -11.68
C HIS A 115 -9.72 -57.22 -12.98
N VAL A 116 -9.18 -56.47 -13.93
CA VAL A 116 -8.63 -57.02 -15.18
C VAL A 116 -7.44 -57.94 -14.90
N ALA A 117 -6.57 -57.60 -13.95
CA ALA A 117 -5.46 -58.44 -13.54
C ALA A 117 -5.97 -59.77 -12.96
N GLN A 118 -6.99 -59.74 -12.10
CA GLN A 118 -7.62 -60.96 -11.56
C GLN A 118 -8.24 -61.82 -12.66
N ILE A 119 -8.97 -61.22 -13.60
CA ILE A 119 -9.54 -61.94 -14.76
C ILE A 119 -8.43 -62.59 -15.59
N SER A 120 -7.32 -61.88 -15.83
CA SER A 120 -6.19 -62.41 -16.59
C SER A 120 -5.52 -63.59 -15.90
N GLN A 121 -5.31 -63.52 -14.58
CA GLN A 121 -4.75 -64.61 -13.80
C GLN A 121 -5.69 -65.83 -13.82
N HIS A 122 -6.98 -65.61 -13.62
CA HIS A 122 -7.99 -66.66 -13.71
C HIS A 122 -7.97 -67.32 -15.09
N ALA A 123 -7.95 -66.54 -16.18
CA ALA A 123 -7.87 -67.05 -17.54
C ALA A 123 -6.59 -67.87 -17.80
N VAL A 124 -5.44 -67.45 -17.27
CA VAL A 124 -4.20 -68.24 -17.35
C VAL A 124 -4.36 -69.57 -16.60
N THR A 125 -4.89 -69.55 -15.37
CA THR A 125 -5.08 -70.79 -14.59
C THR A 125 -6.06 -71.76 -15.25
N THR A 126 -7.16 -71.28 -15.85
CA THR A 126 -8.10 -72.15 -16.56
C THR A 126 -7.49 -72.74 -17.82
N VAL A 127 -6.70 -71.97 -18.57
CA VAL A 127 -5.94 -72.49 -19.72
C VAL A 127 -4.92 -73.54 -19.28
N GLU A 128 -4.25 -73.36 -18.15
CA GLU A 128 -3.33 -74.37 -17.63
C GLU A 128 -4.05 -75.66 -17.19
N VAL A 129 -5.17 -75.54 -16.48
CA VAL A 129 -5.98 -76.69 -16.06
C VAL A 129 -6.50 -77.45 -17.27
N THR A 130 -7.09 -76.77 -18.25
CA THR A 130 -7.59 -77.41 -19.47
C THR A 130 -6.49 -78.08 -20.29
N LYS A 131 -5.28 -77.49 -20.36
CA LYS A 131 -4.10 -78.15 -20.98
C LYS A 131 -3.71 -79.44 -20.25
N ARG A 132 -3.72 -79.44 -18.91
CA ARG A 132 -3.42 -80.64 -18.11
C ARG A 132 -4.49 -81.73 -18.32
N GLU A 133 -5.76 -81.36 -18.32
CA GLU A 133 -6.88 -82.28 -18.59
C GLU A 133 -6.80 -82.90 -19.99
N LEU A 134 -6.51 -82.08 -21.01
CA LEU A 134 -6.33 -82.55 -22.38
C LEU A 134 -5.18 -83.53 -22.49
N TRP A 135 -4.04 -83.25 -21.85
CA TRP A 135 -2.91 -84.18 -21.81
C TRP A 135 -3.25 -85.52 -21.15
N LEU A 136 -4.03 -85.50 -20.06
CA LEU A 136 -4.51 -86.73 -19.41
C LEU A 136 -5.44 -87.54 -20.32
N LEU A 137 -6.37 -86.88 -21.02
CA LEU A 137 -7.26 -87.52 -21.99
C LEU A 137 -6.48 -88.12 -23.17
N GLU A 138 -5.47 -87.43 -23.69
CA GLU A 138 -4.59 -87.96 -24.74
C GLU A 138 -3.85 -89.22 -24.29
N GLN A 139 -3.32 -89.24 -23.05
CA GLN A 139 -2.66 -90.42 -22.49
C GLN A 139 -3.63 -91.60 -22.35
N GLN A 140 -4.84 -91.36 -21.84
CA GLN A 140 -5.88 -92.39 -21.73
C GLN A 140 -6.26 -92.95 -23.11
N PHE A 141 -6.43 -92.07 -24.11
CA PHE A 141 -6.75 -92.47 -25.48
C PHE A 141 -5.64 -93.34 -26.09
N LEU A 142 -4.37 -92.99 -25.89
CA LEU A 142 -3.25 -93.80 -26.34
C LEU A 142 -3.21 -95.18 -25.67
N GLN A 143 -3.47 -95.24 -24.37
CA GLN A 143 -3.55 -96.51 -23.63
C GLN A 143 -4.70 -97.39 -24.13
N GLU A 144 -5.90 -96.84 -24.30
CA GLU A 144 -7.03 -97.56 -24.90
C GLU A 144 -6.69 -98.07 -26.30
N ARG A 145 -6.01 -97.25 -27.12
CA ARG A 145 -5.62 -97.63 -28.47
C ARG A 145 -4.62 -98.79 -28.45
N GLN A 146 -3.62 -98.73 -27.58
CA GLN A 146 -2.65 -99.81 -27.37
C GLN A 146 -3.33 -101.10 -26.90
N ALA A 147 -4.27 -101.01 -25.95
CA ALA A 147 -5.04 -102.16 -25.48
C ALA A 147 -5.85 -102.79 -26.62
N ARG A 148 -6.55 -101.99 -27.43
CA ARG A 148 -7.28 -102.48 -28.61
C ARG A 148 -6.37 -103.12 -29.66
N GLU A 149 -5.19 -102.54 -29.89
CA GLU A 149 -4.19 -103.10 -30.81
C GLU A 149 -3.64 -104.43 -30.31
N GLN A 150 -3.39 -104.56 -29.00
CA GLN A 150 -2.98 -105.82 -28.35
C GLN A 150 -4.07 -106.89 -28.48
N GLU A 151 -5.33 -106.57 -28.16
CA GLU A 151 -6.46 -107.48 -28.33
C GLU A 151 -6.62 -107.96 -29.79
N LEU A 152 -6.46 -107.05 -30.77
CA LEU A 152 -6.50 -107.40 -32.19
C LEU A 152 -5.33 -108.30 -32.61
N ALA A 153 -4.14 -108.09 -32.05
CA ALA A 153 -2.97 -108.93 -32.30
C ALA A 153 -3.17 -110.36 -31.75
N GLU A 154 -3.70 -110.48 -30.52
CA GLU A 154 -4.01 -111.77 -29.89
C GLU A 154 -5.07 -112.57 -30.67
N ARG A 155 -6.12 -111.90 -31.17
CA ARG A 155 -7.15 -112.52 -32.04
C ARG A 155 -6.61 -112.97 -33.40
N LYS A 156 -5.59 -112.30 -33.93
CA LYS A 156 -4.91 -112.71 -35.18
C LYS A 156 -3.96 -113.88 -34.96
N GLY A 157 -3.37 -114.04 -33.78
CA GLY A 157 -2.45 -115.13 -33.44
C GLY A 157 -3.10 -116.51 -33.30
N THR A 158 -4.44 -116.61 -33.27
CA THR A 158 -5.18 -117.84 -32.97
C THR A 158 -6.00 -118.42 -34.13
N SER A 159 -5.85 -117.91 -35.36
CA SER A 159 -6.57 -118.43 -36.54
C SER A 159 -5.64 -119.13 -37.55
N PRO A 160 -5.83 -120.42 -37.88
CA PRO A 160 -5.12 -121.07 -38.97
C PRO A 160 -5.96 -121.10 -40.27
N VAL A 161 -5.29 -120.82 -41.40
CA VAL A 161 -5.71 -121.03 -42.82
C VAL A 161 -6.75 -120.03 -43.37
N GLY A 162 -6.61 -119.42 -44.55
CA GLY A 162 -5.60 -119.44 -45.61
C GLY A 162 -6.17 -118.74 -46.88
N GLY A 163 -5.37 -118.61 -47.95
CA GLY A 163 -5.88 -118.31 -49.29
C GLY A 163 -5.16 -117.21 -50.09
N LYS A 164 -4.61 -117.59 -51.25
CA LYS A 164 -3.93 -116.78 -52.28
C LYS A 164 -4.90 -115.91 -53.11
N GLY A 165 -4.40 -114.81 -53.70
CA GLY A 165 -5.00 -114.18 -54.89
C GLY A 165 -4.57 -112.72 -55.13
N GLN A 166 -3.83 -112.47 -56.22
CA GLN A 166 -3.70 -111.17 -56.91
C GLN A 166 -4.76 -111.09 -58.04
N PRO A 167 -4.95 -109.98 -58.81
CA PRO A 167 -4.68 -108.54 -58.60
C PRO A 167 -5.92 -107.64 -58.88
N GLY A 168 -5.86 -106.34 -58.55
CA GLY A 168 -6.81 -105.33 -59.06
C GLY A 168 -6.70 -103.94 -58.40
N ASP A 169 -6.27 -102.94 -59.17
CA ASP A 169 -6.54 -101.49 -59.00
C ASP A 169 -8.04 -101.22 -59.34
N PRO A 170 -8.71 -100.11 -58.96
CA PRO A 170 -8.17 -98.77 -58.69
C PRO A 170 -8.75 -97.99 -57.48
N GLY A 171 -8.00 -96.96 -57.03
CA GLY A 171 -8.58 -95.66 -56.66
C GLY A 171 -8.94 -95.34 -55.19
N GLN A 172 -8.35 -94.23 -54.71
CA GLN A 172 -8.83 -93.28 -53.68
C GLN A 172 -8.94 -93.83 -52.22
N SER A 173 -8.59 -93.15 -51.13
CA SER A 173 -8.26 -91.76 -50.82
C SER A 173 -7.41 -91.76 -49.54
N THR A 174 -6.19 -91.21 -49.60
CA THR A 174 -5.37 -90.94 -48.42
C THR A 174 -5.71 -89.54 -47.91
N VAL A 175 -6.46 -89.44 -46.81
CA VAL A 175 -6.66 -88.17 -46.09
C VAL A 175 -5.59 -88.06 -45.01
N HIS A 176 -4.51 -87.37 -45.36
CA HIS A 176 -3.51 -86.87 -44.42
C HIS A 176 -3.98 -85.47 -43.99
N LEU A 177 -4.48 -85.31 -42.77
CA LEU A 177 -4.79 -84.00 -42.20
C LEU A 177 -3.47 -83.30 -41.81
N SER A 178 -2.90 -82.59 -42.78
CA SER A 178 -1.92 -81.53 -42.55
C SER A 178 -2.64 -80.21 -42.71
N VAL A 179 -2.84 -79.49 -41.61
CA VAL A 179 -3.33 -78.10 -41.63
C VAL A 179 -2.11 -77.21 -41.80
N CYS A 180 -1.83 -76.80 -43.04
CA CYS A 180 -0.96 -75.67 -43.35
C CYS A 180 -1.82 -74.49 -43.81
N VAL A 181 -1.70 -73.37 -43.09
CA VAL A 181 -2.29 -72.07 -43.43
C VAL A 181 -1.55 -71.52 -44.66
N SER A 182 -2.26 -71.39 -45.78
CA SER A 182 -1.73 -70.84 -47.04
C SER A 182 -1.91 -69.32 -47.09
N VAL A 183 -0.78 -68.61 -47.07
CA VAL A 183 -0.66 -67.21 -47.50
C VAL A 183 -0.70 -67.21 -49.03
N GLN A 184 -1.73 -66.59 -49.61
CA GLN A 184 -1.89 -66.50 -51.05
C GLN A 184 -1.17 -65.24 -51.56
N CYS A 185 0.00 -65.45 -52.15
CA CYS A 185 0.68 -64.48 -53.00
C CYS A 185 0.38 -64.87 -54.45
N CYS A 186 -0.44 -64.06 -55.14
CA CYS A 186 -0.75 -64.25 -56.55
C CYS A 186 0.26 -63.46 -57.38
N VAL A 187 1.08 -64.17 -58.15
CA VAL A 187 1.75 -63.62 -59.34
C VAL A 187 1.10 -64.29 -60.55
N PHE A 188 0.60 -63.49 -61.49
CA PHE A 188 0.26 -63.92 -62.85
C PHE A 188 1.20 -63.26 -63.86
N ALA A 189 1.47 -64.04 -64.90
CA ALA A 189 2.58 -63.95 -65.84
C ALA A 189 2.30 -63.00 -67.05
N PRO A 190 3.29 -62.78 -67.94
CA PRO A 190 3.43 -61.59 -68.79
C PRO A 190 2.87 -61.77 -70.21
N GLY A 191 2.59 -60.65 -70.88
CA GLY A 191 2.29 -60.60 -72.32
C GLY A 191 2.10 -59.16 -72.78
N GLY A 192 3.04 -58.65 -73.58
CA GLY A 192 3.18 -57.23 -73.89
C GLY A 192 2.25 -56.68 -74.97
N GLN A 193 2.08 -55.36 -74.92
CA GLN A 193 1.83 -54.47 -76.07
C GLN A 193 2.31 -53.05 -75.71
N LEU A 194 3.08 -52.47 -76.64
CA LEU A 194 3.51 -51.08 -76.86
C LEU A 194 3.27 -50.03 -75.74
N PRO A 195 4.33 -49.31 -75.30
CA PRO A 195 4.20 -48.25 -74.29
C PRO A 195 3.55 -47.01 -74.92
N VAL A 196 2.22 -46.90 -74.77
CA VAL A 196 1.54 -45.60 -74.75
C VAL A 196 1.98 -44.90 -73.47
N PRO A 197 2.16 -43.56 -73.41
CA PRO A 197 2.57 -42.89 -72.17
C PRO A 197 1.52 -43.16 -71.08
N GLN A 198 1.78 -44.13 -70.18
CA GLN A 198 0.88 -44.55 -69.10
C GLN A 198 0.94 -43.61 -67.89
N ALA A 199 1.96 -42.76 -67.83
CA ALA A 199 2.15 -41.78 -66.76
C ALA A 199 0.89 -40.94 -66.45
N PRO A 200 0.12 -40.41 -67.43
CA PRO A 200 -1.07 -39.60 -67.11
C PRO A 200 -2.24 -40.42 -66.52
N ARG A 201 -2.38 -41.70 -66.91
CA ARG A 201 -3.46 -42.57 -66.41
C ARG A 201 -3.15 -43.11 -65.02
N GLU A 202 -1.90 -43.45 -64.76
CA GLU A 202 -1.45 -43.88 -63.44
C GLU A 202 -1.49 -42.72 -62.43
N LEU A 203 -1.13 -41.51 -62.86
CA LEU A 203 -1.24 -40.31 -62.02
C LEU A 203 -2.70 -39.97 -61.69
N SER A 204 -3.61 -40.07 -62.65
CA SER A 204 -5.05 -39.83 -62.39
C SER A 204 -5.68 -40.88 -61.48
N ALA A 205 -5.27 -42.15 -61.60
CA ALA A 205 -5.71 -43.19 -60.67
C ALA A 205 -5.21 -42.94 -59.24
N ARG A 206 -3.95 -42.50 -59.07
CA ARG A 206 -3.40 -42.16 -57.75
C ARG A 206 -4.05 -40.92 -57.14
N LEU A 207 -4.31 -39.89 -57.94
CA LEU A 207 -5.02 -38.70 -57.46
C LEU A 207 -6.44 -39.03 -56.99
N ALA A 208 -7.14 -39.93 -57.68
CA ALA A 208 -8.47 -40.38 -57.26
C ALA A 208 -8.42 -41.11 -55.91
N THR A 209 -7.46 -42.02 -55.72
CA THR A 209 -7.30 -42.73 -54.43
C THR A 209 -6.94 -41.77 -53.30
N ASP A 210 -6.09 -40.78 -53.56
CA ASP A 210 -5.69 -39.78 -52.55
C ASP A 210 -6.89 -38.90 -52.16
N ILE A 211 -7.71 -38.48 -53.12
CA ILE A 211 -8.93 -37.69 -52.87
C ILE A 211 -9.96 -38.50 -52.06
N GLU A 212 -10.17 -39.78 -52.40
CA GLU A 212 -11.07 -40.66 -51.62
C GLU A 212 -10.54 -40.85 -50.18
N SER A 213 -9.22 -41.03 -50.02
CA SER A 213 -8.60 -41.15 -48.69
C SER A 213 -8.74 -39.88 -47.85
N LEU A 214 -8.61 -38.70 -48.46
CA LEU A 214 -8.83 -37.41 -47.81
C LEU A 214 -10.30 -37.20 -47.46
N ARG A 215 -11.20 -37.64 -48.34
CA ARG A 215 -12.65 -37.60 -48.13
C ARG A 215 -13.05 -38.49 -46.94
N GLU A 216 -12.46 -39.68 -46.80
CA GLU A 216 -12.64 -40.56 -45.64
C GLU A 216 -12.08 -39.93 -44.36
N ALA A 217 -10.83 -39.46 -44.39
CA ALA A 217 -10.15 -38.86 -43.23
C ALA A 217 -10.85 -37.59 -42.71
N LEU A 218 -11.41 -36.79 -43.63
CA LEU A 218 -12.14 -35.56 -43.30
C LEU A 218 -13.66 -35.79 -43.21
N SER A 219 -14.13 -37.01 -43.42
CA SER A 219 -15.55 -37.40 -43.38
C SER A 219 -16.45 -36.48 -44.23
N CYS A 220 -16.05 -36.22 -45.47
CA CYS A 220 -16.76 -35.34 -46.39
C CYS A 220 -17.69 -36.13 -47.32
N THR A 221 -18.91 -35.62 -47.56
CA THR A 221 -19.90 -36.30 -48.41
C THR A 221 -19.73 -36.00 -49.90
N ASP A 222 -19.10 -34.89 -50.27
CA ASP A 222 -18.80 -34.54 -51.67
C ASP A 222 -17.46 -33.77 -51.77
N LEU A 223 -17.03 -33.52 -53.02
CA LEU A 223 -15.78 -32.83 -53.32
C LEU A 223 -15.79 -31.34 -52.93
N GLN A 224 -16.96 -30.70 -52.90
CA GLN A 224 -17.07 -29.26 -52.56
C GLN A 224 -16.94 -29.02 -51.05
N VAL A 225 -17.52 -29.91 -50.24
CA VAL A 225 -17.34 -29.95 -48.79
C VAL A 225 -15.88 -30.29 -48.45
N LEU A 226 -15.24 -31.18 -49.22
CA LEU A 226 -13.81 -31.46 -49.07
C LEU A 226 -12.95 -30.23 -49.36
N GLU A 227 -13.19 -29.53 -50.48
CA GLU A 227 -12.46 -28.32 -50.86
C GLU A 227 -12.63 -27.20 -49.80
N SER A 228 -13.87 -26.90 -49.40
CA SER A 228 -14.14 -25.87 -48.39
C SER A 228 -13.52 -26.19 -47.03
N ARG A 229 -13.53 -27.46 -46.60
CA ARG A 229 -12.91 -27.88 -45.34
C ARG A 229 -11.38 -27.79 -45.41
N ILE A 230 -10.76 -28.18 -46.53
CA ILE A 230 -9.31 -28.02 -46.75
C ILE A 230 -8.91 -26.54 -46.72
N LEU A 231 -9.65 -25.66 -47.43
CA LEU A 231 -9.38 -24.22 -47.42
C LEU A 231 -9.54 -23.62 -46.01
N SER A 232 -10.57 -24.04 -45.26
CA SER A 232 -10.75 -23.59 -43.88
C SER A 232 -9.63 -24.07 -42.95
N GLN A 233 -9.12 -25.28 -43.18
CA GLN A 233 -8.01 -25.87 -42.42
C GLN A 233 -6.69 -25.17 -42.75
N GLN A 234 -6.45 -24.83 -44.01
CA GLN A 234 -5.31 -24.01 -44.43
C GLN A 234 -5.35 -22.62 -43.79
N SER A 235 -6.49 -21.93 -43.84
CA SER A 235 -6.65 -20.63 -43.18
C SER A 235 -6.44 -20.71 -41.66
N ARG A 236 -6.95 -21.76 -41.01
CA ARG A 236 -6.70 -22.01 -39.58
C ARG A 236 -5.23 -22.28 -39.29
N GLN A 237 -4.55 -23.04 -40.15
CA GLN A 237 -3.12 -23.33 -40.03
C GLN A 237 -2.30 -22.04 -40.16
N GLU A 238 -2.58 -21.19 -41.15
CA GLU A 238 -1.92 -19.90 -41.33
C GLU A 238 -2.12 -18.98 -40.12
N HIS A 239 -3.36 -18.91 -39.60
CA HIS A 239 -3.66 -18.15 -38.40
C HIS A 239 -2.90 -18.67 -37.18
N LEU A 240 -2.83 -19.99 -36.98
CA LEU A 240 -2.05 -20.59 -35.88
C LEU A 240 -0.55 -20.31 -36.02
N LEU A 241 0.01 -20.38 -37.23
CA LEU A 241 1.41 -20.04 -37.48
C LEU A 241 1.70 -18.56 -37.17
N SER A 242 0.83 -17.64 -37.61
CA SER A 242 0.95 -16.22 -37.27
C SER A 242 0.85 -15.99 -35.75
N TRP A 243 -0.06 -16.69 -35.07
CA TRP A 243 -0.23 -16.59 -33.63
C TRP A 243 1.02 -17.12 -32.87
N VAL A 244 1.59 -18.25 -33.32
CA VAL A 244 2.84 -18.78 -32.77
C VAL A 244 3.98 -17.77 -32.95
N GLN A 245 4.09 -17.14 -34.11
CA GLN A 245 5.09 -16.11 -34.37
C GLN A 245 4.93 -14.90 -33.42
N GLN A 246 3.71 -14.40 -33.24
CA GLN A 246 3.44 -13.30 -32.30
C GLN A 246 3.78 -13.68 -30.85
N CYS A 247 3.52 -14.92 -30.45
CA CYS A 247 3.92 -15.41 -29.13
C CYS A 247 5.44 -15.44 -28.98
N GLN A 248 6.17 -15.88 -30.01
CA GLN A 248 7.64 -15.90 -30.01
C GLN A 248 8.21 -14.48 -29.89
N GLU A 249 7.70 -13.52 -30.66
CA GLU A 249 8.12 -12.11 -30.60
C GLU A 249 7.90 -11.52 -29.20
N LYS A 250 6.76 -11.80 -28.56
CA LYS A 250 6.49 -11.37 -27.17
C LYS A 250 7.47 -11.98 -26.17
N VAL A 251 7.78 -13.26 -26.31
CA VAL A 251 8.76 -13.94 -25.45
C VAL A 251 10.14 -13.31 -25.60
N GLU A 252 10.56 -12.99 -26.82
CA GLU A 252 11.84 -12.32 -27.07
C GLU A 252 11.86 -10.89 -26.50
N ALA A 253 10.78 -10.12 -26.67
CA ALA A 253 10.64 -8.79 -26.09
C ALA A 253 10.72 -8.81 -24.55
N HIS A 254 10.04 -9.77 -23.91
CA HIS A 254 10.10 -9.94 -22.46
C HIS A 254 11.49 -10.37 -21.99
N ARG A 255 12.18 -11.26 -22.71
CA ARG A 255 13.57 -11.64 -22.41
C ARG A 255 14.52 -10.45 -22.50
N ALA A 256 14.37 -9.60 -23.52
CA ALA A 256 15.18 -8.40 -23.67
C ALA A 256 14.92 -7.38 -22.55
N SER A 257 13.65 -7.19 -22.17
CA SER A 257 13.27 -6.34 -21.04
C SER A 257 13.86 -6.84 -19.71
N LEU A 258 13.81 -8.16 -19.47
CA LEU A 258 14.37 -8.79 -18.29
C LEU A 258 15.89 -8.59 -18.21
N ALA A 259 16.62 -8.81 -19.31
CA ALA A 259 18.06 -8.56 -19.37
C ALA A 259 18.42 -7.08 -19.09
N SER A 260 17.63 -6.12 -19.61
CA SER A 260 17.81 -4.69 -19.31
C SER A 260 17.60 -4.38 -17.82
N LEU A 261 16.55 -4.94 -17.22
CA LEU A 261 16.24 -4.82 -15.80
C LEU A 261 17.32 -5.44 -14.91
N GLU A 262 17.89 -6.59 -15.29
CA GLU A 262 19.00 -7.22 -14.58
C GLU A 262 20.25 -6.33 -14.57
N VAL A 263 20.57 -5.69 -15.70
CA VAL A 263 21.68 -4.73 -15.78
C VAL A 263 21.43 -3.50 -14.90
N GLN A 264 20.22 -2.93 -14.94
CA GLN A 264 19.85 -1.81 -14.06
C GLN A 264 19.91 -2.21 -12.58
N HIS A 265 19.44 -3.41 -12.25
CA HIS A 265 19.50 -3.92 -10.90
C HIS A 265 20.95 -4.12 -10.42
N ALA A 266 21.82 -4.66 -11.28
CA ALA A 266 23.25 -4.78 -10.99
C ALA A 266 23.90 -3.39 -10.79
N GLN A 267 23.56 -2.41 -11.63
CA GLN A 267 24.02 -1.03 -11.46
C GLN A 267 23.59 -0.46 -10.11
N LEU A 268 22.34 -0.61 -9.71
CA LEU A 268 21.85 -0.13 -8.41
C LEU A 268 22.49 -0.86 -7.23
N LYS A 269 22.63 -2.18 -7.34
CA LYS A 269 23.20 -3.04 -6.30
C LYS A 269 24.69 -2.77 -6.08
N PHE A 270 25.43 -2.51 -7.16
CA PHE A 270 26.87 -2.25 -7.13
C PHE A 270 27.22 -0.75 -7.19
N SER A 271 26.23 0.14 -7.33
CA SER A 271 26.37 1.58 -7.06
C SER A 271 26.42 1.90 -5.56
N ALA A 272 27.16 1.10 -4.80
CA ALA A 272 27.64 1.46 -3.46
C ALA A 272 28.83 2.45 -3.58
N GLY A 273 28.63 3.50 -4.38
CA GLY A 273 29.49 4.68 -4.45
C GLY A 273 28.83 5.86 -3.72
N PRO A 274 29.48 7.05 -3.68
CA PRO A 274 29.19 8.19 -2.78
C PRO A 274 27.73 8.69 -2.64
N SER A 275 26.78 8.16 -3.40
CA SER A 275 25.34 8.44 -3.27
C SER A 275 24.74 7.85 -1.98
N ALA A 276 25.03 6.61 -1.58
CA ALA A 276 24.42 6.00 -0.38
C ALA A 276 24.74 6.78 0.91
N ALA A 277 26.02 7.11 1.13
CA ALA A 277 26.45 7.95 2.25
C ALA A 277 25.93 9.40 2.16
N SER A 278 25.65 9.90 0.94
CA SER A 278 25.02 11.22 0.76
C SER A 278 23.53 11.19 1.12
N PHE A 279 22.82 10.11 0.81
CA PHE A 279 21.42 9.92 1.16
C PHE A 279 21.24 9.72 2.67
N GLU A 280 22.12 8.98 3.32
CA GLU A 280 22.12 8.86 4.78
C GLU A 280 22.38 10.20 5.48
N ARG A 281 23.33 11.01 4.97
CA ARG A 281 23.57 12.37 5.48
C ARG A 281 22.36 13.29 5.28
N LEU A 282 21.71 13.22 4.12
CA LEU A 282 20.50 13.99 3.86
C LEU A 282 19.35 13.57 4.78
N ARG A 283 19.18 12.26 4.98
CA ARG A 283 18.17 11.71 5.90
C ARG A 283 18.41 12.19 7.33
N ALA A 284 19.64 12.09 7.84
CA ALA A 284 19.99 12.57 9.17
C ALA A 284 19.74 14.08 9.32
N GLY A 285 20.01 14.88 8.29
CA GLY A 285 19.72 16.31 8.28
C GLY A 285 18.22 16.63 8.32
N LEU A 286 17.40 15.85 7.62
CA LEU A 286 15.94 16.00 7.64
C LEU A 286 15.35 15.57 8.99
N GLU A 287 15.83 14.46 9.57
CA GLU A 287 15.41 13.98 10.89
C GLU A 287 15.75 15.00 11.98
N ALA A 288 16.97 15.57 11.97
CA ALA A 288 17.37 16.64 12.90
C ALA A 288 16.53 17.92 12.72
N GLY A 289 16.22 18.29 11.47
CA GLY A 289 15.35 19.44 11.19
C GLY A 289 13.93 19.24 11.70
N LEU A 290 13.39 18.02 11.57
CA LEU A 290 12.06 17.66 12.03
C LEU A 290 11.97 17.72 13.56
N GLU A 291 12.97 17.19 14.25
CA GLU A 291 13.04 17.25 15.72
C GLU A 291 13.11 18.70 16.21
N GLY A 292 13.96 19.53 15.59
CA GLY A 292 14.03 20.95 15.93
C GLY A 292 12.71 21.71 15.69
N GLN A 293 11.91 21.33 14.69
CA GLN A 293 10.57 21.89 14.52
C GLN A 293 9.58 21.38 15.59
N ARG A 294 9.65 20.11 15.99
CA ARG A 294 8.83 19.57 17.08
C ARG A 294 9.09 20.28 18.40
N GLU A 295 10.37 20.51 18.74
CA GLU A 295 10.75 21.25 19.94
C GLU A 295 10.23 22.70 19.90
N ARG A 296 10.36 23.38 18.74
CA ARG A 296 9.82 24.74 18.57
C ARG A 296 8.30 24.80 18.70
N CYS A 297 7.58 23.84 18.12
CA CYS A 297 6.13 23.73 18.27
C CYS A 297 5.73 23.42 19.73
N GLY A 298 6.47 22.54 20.40
CA GLY A 298 6.29 22.24 21.82
C GLY A 298 6.46 23.47 22.72
N GLN A 299 7.40 24.36 22.39
CA GLN A 299 7.60 25.63 23.10
C GLN A 299 6.52 26.69 22.79
N GLY A 300 5.82 26.58 21.65
CA GLY A 300 4.74 27.51 21.28
C GLY A 300 3.45 27.30 22.10
N GLY A 301 3.13 26.05 22.44
CA GLY A 301 1.96 25.67 23.24
C GLY A 301 1.83 26.42 24.57
N PRO A 302 2.84 26.43 25.47
CA PRO A 302 2.71 27.13 26.75
C PRO A 302 2.60 28.65 26.59
N ARG A 303 3.23 29.25 25.57
CA ARG A 303 3.09 30.68 25.29
C ARG A 303 1.68 31.03 24.81
N LEU A 304 1.09 30.17 23.99
CA LEU A 304 -0.30 30.33 23.55
C LEU A 304 -1.26 30.17 24.72
N ALA A 305 -1.04 29.19 25.60
CA ALA A 305 -1.86 28.99 26.79
C ALA A 305 -1.83 30.20 27.73
N VAL A 306 -0.64 30.81 27.95
CA VAL A 306 -0.53 32.05 28.72
C VAL A 306 -1.25 33.21 28.04
N ALA A 307 -1.11 33.36 26.73
CA ALA A 307 -1.80 34.42 25.99
C ALA A 307 -3.33 34.25 26.00
N GLN A 308 -3.83 33.01 25.93
CA GLN A 308 -5.25 32.68 26.06
C GLN A 308 -5.77 33.03 27.46
N GLY A 309 -5.07 32.62 28.52
CA GLY A 309 -5.46 32.97 29.89
C GLY A 309 -5.51 34.48 30.14
N LEU A 310 -4.54 35.25 29.62
CA LEU A 310 -4.55 36.71 29.71
C LEU A 310 -5.72 37.34 28.94
N LEU A 311 -6.12 36.76 27.80
CA LEU A 311 -7.28 37.22 27.05
C LEU A 311 -8.58 36.94 27.81
N GLU A 312 -8.73 35.74 28.37
CA GLU A 312 -9.88 35.36 29.19
C GLU A 312 -10.01 36.27 30.43
N GLU A 313 -8.90 36.57 31.11
CA GLU A 313 -8.88 37.52 32.23
C GLU A 313 -9.29 38.94 31.81
N ALA A 314 -8.84 39.39 30.64
CA ALA A 314 -9.20 40.69 30.09
C ALA A 314 -10.69 40.75 29.71
N GLU A 315 -11.22 39.72 29.05
CA GLU A 315 -12.64 39.59 28.71
C GLU A 315 -13.51 39.56 29.97
N GLN A 316 -13.12 38.78 30.98
CA GLN A 316 -13.80 38.75 32.27
C GLN A 316 -13.76 40.11 32.98
N GLY A 317 -12.65 40.84 32.89
CA GLY A 317 -12.52 42.20 33.40
C GLY A 317 -13.45 43.20 32.71
N ILE A 318 -13.54 43.12 31.38
CA ILE A 318 -14.47 43.92 30.57
C ILE A 318 -15.91 43.61 30.97
N ASP A 319 -16.25 42.33 31.11
CA ASP A 319 -17.59 41.88 31.51
C ASP A 319 -17.97 42.35 32.92
N ASN A 320 -17.04 42.28 33.87
CA ASN A 320 -17.25 42.77 35.23
C ASN A 320 -17.55 44.27 35.25
N LEU A 321 -16.76 45.07 34.54
CA LEU A 321 -16.96 46.51 34.42
C LEU A 321 -18.30 46.82 33.72
N HIS A 322 -18.61 46.09 32.66
CA HIS A 322 -19.84 46.26 31.89
C HIS A 322 -21.08 45.98 32.77
N CYS A 323 -21.05 44.90 33.55
CA CYS A 323 -22.08 44.58 34.54
C CYS A 323 -22.22 45.68 35.61
N LYS A 324 -21.12 46.20 36.15
CA LYS A 324 -21.15 47.27 37.18
C LYS A 324 -21.73 48.58 36.66
N LEU A 325 -21.50 48.90 35.39
CA LEU A 325 -21.99 50.11 34.74
C LEU A 325 -23.32 49.88 34.00
N SER A 326 -23.97 48.73 34.18
CA SER A 326 -25.28 48.43 33.59
C SER A 326 -26.35 49.46 33.98
N CYS A 327 -26.31 49.97 35.22
CA CYS A 327 -27.27 50.94 35.75
C CYS A 327 -27.12 52.38 35.23
N VAL A 328 -26.05 52.69 34.48
CA VAL A 328 -25.83 54.02 33.89
C VAL A 328 -26.63 54.13 32.59
N ALA A 329 -27.74 54.86 32.65
CA ALA A 329 -28.59 55.10 31.48
C ALA A 329 -27.94 56.13 30.53
N LEU A 330 -27.68 55.71 29.30
CA LEU A 330 -27.22 56.61 28.24
C LEU A 330 -28.43 57.35 27.64
N PRO A 331 -28.36 58.68 27.45
CA PRO A 331 -29.46 59.43 26.84
C PRO A 331 -29.67 58.96 25.39
N GLY A 332 -30.87 58.45 25.10
CA GLY A 332 -31.30 58.06 23.74
C GLY A 332 -31.13 56.59 23.35
N LYS A 333 -30.76 55.69 24.27
CA LYS A 333 -30.83 54.23 24.05
C LYS A 333 -31.76 53.59 25.08
N GLU A 334 -32.97 53.21 24.65
CA GLU A 334 -33.86 52.35 25.43
C GLU A 334 -33.17 50.99 25.66
N ALA A 335 -33.50 50.35 26.79
CA ALA A 335 -32.86 49.12 27.29
C ALA A 335 -32.86 48.01 26.23
N GLN A 336 -31.77 47.95 25.45
CA GLN A 336 -31.54 46.92 24.47
C GLN A 336 -30.91 45.74 25.22
N GLU A 337 -31.49 44.56 25.06
CA GLU A 337 -31.05 43.34 25.75
C GLU A 337 -29.56 43.08 25.45
N ASP A 338 -28.71 43.22 26.47
CA ASP A 338 -27.23 43.12 26.40
C ASP A 338 -26.71 41.69 26.11
N ALA A 339 -27.57 40.78 25.67
CA ALA A 339 -27.24 39.38 25.43
C ALA A 339 -26.50 39.21 24.10
N GLY A 340 -25.16 39.09 24.15
CA GLY A 340 -24.34 38.68 23.01
C GLY A 340 -23.38 39.74 22.44
N LEU A 341 -23.05 40.78 23.21
CA LEU A 341 -22.06 41.79 22.79
C LEU A 341 -20.63 41.23 22.86
N ASP A 342 -19.84 41.47 21.81
CA ASP A 342 -18.41 41.14 21.77
C ASP A 342 -17.59 42.12 22.66
N ALA A 343 -16.40 41.72 23.11
CA ALA A 343 -15.54 42.47 24.03
C ALA A 343 -15.25 43.90 23.55
N GLN A 344 -15.07 44.10 22.23
CA GLN A 344 -14.89 45.43 21.63
C GLN A 344 -16.15 46.31 21.75
N GLN A 345 -17.33 45.72 21.54
CA GLN A 345 -18.61 46.43 21.65
C GLN A 345 -18.89 46.81 23.11
N LYS A 346 -18.59 45.90 24.05
CA LYS A 346 -18.66 46.17 25.49
C LYS A 346 -17.75 47.33 25.90
N LEU A 347 -16.51 47.37 25.39
CA LEU A 347 -15.57 48.48 25.63
C LEU A 347 -16.07 49.83 25.08
N GLN A 348 -16.66 49.86 23.90
CA GLN A 348 -17.24 51.10 23.34
C GLN A 348 -18.41 51.62 24.17
N GLN A 349 -19.27 50.72 24.66
CA GLN A 349 -20.38 51.08 25.54
C GLN A 349 -19.88 51.54 26.92
N LEU A 350 -18.87 50.86 27.47
CA LEU A 350 -18.19 51.27 28.70
C LEU A 350 -17.62 52.68 28.57
N HIS A 351 -16.94 52.97 27.46
CA HIS A 351 -16.40 54.30 27.19
C HIS A 351 -17.51 55.36 27.17
N ALA A 352 -18.60 55.12 26.43
CA ALA A 352 -19.73 56.06 26.38
C ALA A 352 -20.38 56.29 27.76
N LYS A 353 -20.56 55.23 28.55
CA LYS A 353 -21.12 55.30 29.91
C LYS A 353 -20.21 56.06 30.87
N LEU A 354 -18.89 55.85 30.79
CA LEU A 354 -17.91 56.58 31.60
C LEU A 354 -17.86 58.06 31.24
N MET A 355 -17.95 58.42 29.94
CA MET A 355 -18.03 59.81 29.51
C MET A 355 -19.30 60.49 30.04
N ALA A 356 -20.45 59.81 29.97
CA ALA A 356 -21.71 60.34 30.51
C ALA A 356 -21.66 60.54 32.04
N LEU A 357 -21.02 59.63 32.78
CA LEU A 357 -20.77 59.80 34.22
C LEU A 357 -19.86 60.98 34.50
N GLN A 358 -18.80 61.16 33.70
CA GLN A 358 -17.87 62.28 33.86
C GLN A 358 -18.57 63.63 33.65
N ASP A 359 -19.44 63.72 32.64
CA ASP A 359 -20.24 64.92 32.37
C ASP A 359 -21.28 65.18 33.48
N LEU A 360 -21.89 64.12 34.03
CA LEU A 360 -22.83 64.22 35.15
C LEU A 360 -22.14 64.75 36.41
N VAL A 361 -20.96 64.21 36.74
CA VAL A 361 -20.15 64.67 37.89
C VAL A 361 -19.66 66.11 37.69
N GLY A 362 -19.33 66.51 36.46
CA GLY A 362 -18.90 67.87 36.14
C GLY A 362 -20.03 68.91 36.17
N THR A 363 -21.29 68.49 35.98
CA THR A 363 -22.48 69.37 35.98
C THR A 363 -23.20 69.43 37.32
N THR A 364 -23.06 68.41 38.18
CA THR A 364 -23.54 68.47 39.56
C THR A 364 -22.63 69.36 40.40
N ALA A 365 -23.05 70.60 40.67
CA ALA A 365 -22.53 71.35 41.81
C ALA A 365 -22.78 70.53 43.08
N MET A 366 -21.72 70.24 43.84
CA MET A 366 -21.75 69.43 45.07
C MET A 366 -22.97 69.79 45.94
N PRO A 367 -23.89 68.85 46.24
CA PRO A 367 -24.86 69.07 47.29
C PRO A 367 -24.08 69.31 48.59
N GLY A 368 -24.52 70.30 49.38
CA GLY A 368 -23.76 70.82 50.53
C GLY A 368 -23.19 69.72 51.44
N SER A 369 -22.00 70.00 51.99
CA SER A 369 -21.13 69.14 52.83
C SER A 369 -21.82 68.16 53.79
N GLN A 370 -23.03 68.44 54.27
CA GLN A 370 -23.72 67.58 55.23
C GLN A 370 -24.21 66.24 54.67
N ASP A 371 -24.61 66.17 53.40
CA ASP A 371 -25.11 64.91 52.83
C ASP A 371 -23.98 64.05 52.26
N THR A 372 -22.87 64.68 51.85
CA THR A 372 -21.64 63.97 51.52
C THR A 372 -21.04 63.30 52.75
N ASP A 373 -21.01 63.96 53.90
CA ASP A 373 -20.44 63.39 55.14
C ASP A 373 -21.25 62.19 55.64
N LYS A 374 -22.58 62.20 55.48
CA LYS A 374 -23.45 61.05 55.79
C LYS A 374 -23.25 59.89 54.80
N LEU A 375 -23.08 60.20 53.51
CA LEU A 375 -22.76 59.20 52.49
C LEU A 375 -21.40 58.56 52.72
N TRP A 376 -20.40 59.36 53.09
CA TRP A 376 -19.06 58.88 53.46
C TRP A 376 -19.14 58.01 54.72
N ALA A 377 -19.85 58.44 55.76
CA ALA A 377 -20.06 57.62 56.95
C ALA A 377 -20.80 56.31 56.63
N PHE A 378 -21.79 56.33 55.73
CA PHE A 378 -22.52 55.13 55.29
C PHE A 378 -21.63 54.17 54.48
N LEU A 379 -20.82 54.68 53.54
CA LEU A 379 -19.85 53.89 52.76
C LEU A 379 -18.72 53.33 53.64
N GLU A 380 -18.27 54.09 54.62
CA GLU A 380 -17.27 53.65 55.60
C GLU A 380 -17.85 52.53 56.49
N HIS A 381 -19.13 52.64 56.87
CA HIS A 381 -19.83 51.57 57.59
C HIS A 381 -20.10 50.33 56.71
N SER A 382 -20.45 50.49 55.44
CA SER A 382 -20.70 49.36 54.54
C SER A 382 -19.42 48.62 54.13
N THR A 383 -18.30 49.35 53.98
CA THR A 383 -16.99 48.75 53.68
C THR A 383 -16.36 48.04 54.88
N LEU A 384 -16.81 48.33 56.11
CA LEU A 384 -16.48 47.58 57.32
C LEU A 384 -17.29 46.28 57.43
N GLU A 385 -18.48 46.21 56.83
CA GLU A 385 -19.33 45.01 56.81
C GLU A 385 -19.02 44.03 55.67
N GLU A 386 -18.33 44.47 54.61
CA GLU A 386 -17.80 43.58 53.58
C GLU A 386 -16.64 42.72 54.14
N PRO A 387 -16.70 41.38 54.07
CA PRO A 387 -15.61 40.51 54.48
C PRO A 387 -14.40 40.71 53.55
N ARG A 388 -13.55 41.70 53.86
CA ARG A 388 -12.25 41.94 53.23
C ARG A 388 -11.27 40.86 53.62
N THR A 389 -11.43 39.64 53.09
CA THR A 389 -10.40 38.61 53.22
C THR A 389 -10.39 37.59 52.09
N CYS A 390 -10.47 38.05 50.83
CA CYS A 390 -9.86 37.28 49.75
C CYS A 390 -8.35 37.58 49.74
N ARG A 391 -7.61 37.06 50.73
CA ARG A 391 -6.15 36.91 50.59
C ARG A 391 -5.94 35.92 49.46
N LEU A 392 -5.62 36.39 48.25
CA LEU A 392 -5.14 35.49 47.19
C LEU A 392 -3.86 34.82 47.72
N PRO A 393 -3.85 33.48 47.90
CA PRO A 393 -2.62 32.78 48.20
C PRO A 393 -1.80 32.77 46.90
N LEU A 394 -0.73 33.56 46.87
CA LEU A 394 0.24 33.61 45.76
C LEU A 394 1.02 32.29 45.54
N HIS A 395 0.60 31.20 46.18
CA HIS A 395 1.22 29.87 46.12
C HIS A 395 0.28 28.81 45.47
N ALA A 396 -0.98 29.13 45.15
CA ALA A 396 -1.92 28.12 44.64
C ALA A 396 -1.79 27.78 43.14
N LEU A 397 -0.86 28.42 42.40
CA LEU A 397 -0.65 28.15 40.97
C LEU A 397 0.37 27.04 40.67
N CYS A 398 0.92 26.35 41.68
CA CYS A 398 1.92 25.29 41.45
C CYS A 398 1.63 23.94 42.12
N SER A 399 0.38 23.61 42.48
CA SER A 399 0.12 22.33 43.17
C SER A 399 -1.24 21.68 42.88
N SER A 400 -1.80 21.83 41.68
CA SER A 400 -2.94 21.00 41.23
C SER A 400 -2.66 20.31 39.89
N LEU A 401 -1.60 19.51 39.89
CA LEU A 401 -1.56 18.30 39.06
C LEU A 401 -1.58 17.11 40.02
N SER A 402 -2.78 16.76 40.52
CA SER A 402 -3.07 15.36 40.85
C SER A 402 -2.87 14.58 39.55
N GLU A 403 -1.82 13.77 39.45
CA GLU A 403 -1.92 12.35 39.81
C GLU A 403 -3.28 11.77 39.40
N ASP A 404 -3.37 11.39 38.13
CA ASP A 404 -4.32 10.37 37.69
C ASP A 404 -3.58 9.30 36.90
N SER A 405 -3.33 8.22 37.63
CA SER A 405 -3.14 6.82 37.28
C SER A 405 -3.21 6.42 35.79
N PHE A 406 -2.03 6.15 35.20
CA PHE A 406 -1.86 5.04 34.25
C PHE A 406 -0.66 4.20 34.69
N GLN A 407 -0.95 3.04 35.28
CA GLN A 407 0.02 1.97 35.48
C GLN A 407 0.34 1.33 34.14
N PHE A 408 1.54 1.60 33.62
CA PHE A 408 2.24 0.67 32.75
C PHE A 408 3.45 0.13 33.50
N LEU A 409 3.40 -1.16 33.81
CA LEU A 409 4.53 -1.93 34.31
C LEU A 409 5.56 -2.05 33.19
N SER A 410 6.74 -1.45 33.35
CA SER A 410 7.96 -1.93 32.72
C SER A 410 9.18 -1.55 33.58
N PRO A 411 10.20 -2.42 33.70
CA PRO A 411 11.00 -2.53 34.90
C PRO A 411 12.41 -1.98 34.66
N GLU A 412 12.63 -0.68 34.81
CA GLU A 412 13.97 -0.15 35.04
C GLU A 412 13.90 0.97 36.09
N GLU A 413 14.53 0.71 37.23
CA GLU A 413 14.46 1.46 38.47
C GLU A 413 15.35 2.70 38.43
N ASP A 414 14.79 3.86 38.09
CA ASP A 414 15.35 5.13 38.54
C ASP A 414 14.71 5.52 39.88
N CYS A 415 15.34 5.05 40.95
CA CYS A 415 15.00 5.36 42.34
C CYS A 415 15.12 6.86 42.63
N SER A 416 14.08 7.63 42.32
CA SER A 416 13.94 8.99 42.85
C SER A 416 13.65 8.89 44.35
N LEU A 417 14.68 9.20 45.15
CA LEU A 417 14.59 9.14 46.61
C LEU A 417 13.45 10.03 47.10
N SER A 418 12.53 9.45 47.87
CA SER A 418 11.44 10.21 48.48
C SER A 418 11.99 11.35 49.34
N ARG A 419 11.24 12.46 49.42
CA ARG A 419 11.59 13.64 50.25
C ARG A 419 12.00 13.25 51.67
N ASP A 420 11.38 12.22 52.23
CA ASP A 420 11.69 11.77 53.59
C ASP A 420 12.98 10.93 53.67
N GLU A 421 13.35 10.24 52.59
CA GLU A 421 14.64 9.57 52.45
C GLU A 421 15.79 10.53 52.22
N ILE A 422 15.58 11.58 51.42
CA ILE A 422 16.53 12.68 51.28
C ILE A 422 16.76 13.35 52.64
N LYS A 423 15.70 13.61 53.42
CA LYS A 423 15.83 14.14 54.78
C LYS A 423 16.53 13.16 55.73
N ARG A 424 16.32 11.85 55.58
CA ARG A 424 16.96 10.82 56.43
C ARG A 424 18.46 10.76 56.16
N ARG A 425 18.87 10.72 54.88
CA ARG A 425 20.28 10.77 54.46
C ARG A 425 20.93 12.12 54.77
N GLY A 426 20.19 13.22 54.64
CA GLY A 426 20.66 14.55 55.03
C GLY A 426 20.95 14.65 56.53
N ARG A 427 20.13 14.01 57.38
CA ARG A 427 20.41 13.91 58.82
C ARG A 427 21.62 13.03 59.12
N GLN A 428 21.79 11.91 58.43
CA GLN A 428 22.97 11.05 58.56
C GLN A 428 24.26 11.77 58.15
N LEU A 429 24.24 12.53 57.05
CA LEU A 429 25.37 13.36 56.63
C LEU A 429 25.68 14.50 57.63
N LEU A 430 24.65 15.12 58.24
CA LEU A 430 24.83 16.13 59.29
C LEU A 430 25.39 15.54 60.59
N GLU A 431 25.10 14.28 60.89
CA GLU A 431 25.67 13.54 62.03
C GLU A 431 27.12 13.10 61.74
N GLU A 432 27.43 12.71 60.51
CA GLU A 432 28.78 12.32 60.08
C GLU A 432 29.73 13.53 59.97
N HIS A 433 29.23 14.71 59.59
CA HIS A 433 30.04 15.91 59.39
C HIS A 433 30.08 16.90 60.57
N ASN A 434 29.31 16.66 61.64
CA ASN A 434 29.49 17.36 62.91
C ASN A 434 30.36 16.53 63.84
N PRO A 435 31.67 16.80 64.00
CA PRO A 435 32.42 16.20 65.08
C PRO A 435 31.79 16.66 66.39
N ALA A 436 31.18 15.71 67.11
CA ALA A 436 30.69 15.93 68.45
C ALA A 436 31.78 16.67 69.24
N LYS A 437 31.47 17.90 69.68
CA LYS A 437 32.27 18.61 70.67
C LYS A 437 32.37 17.69 71.88
N LYS A 438 33.55 17.06 72.05
CA LYS A 438 33.91 16.31 73.25
C LYS A 438 33.55 17.18 74.46
N LYS A 439 32.60 16.72 75.28
CA LYS A 439 32.44 17.25 76.64
C LYS A 439 33.74 16.97 77.40
N PRO A 440 34.32 17.95 78.11
CA PRO A 440 35.47 17.69 78.95
C PRO A 440 35.03 16.82 80.13
N GLN A 441 35.81 15.77 80.37
CA GLN A 441 35.72 14.90 81.53
C GLN A 441 36.11 15.73 82.76
N LYS A 442 35.17 15.90 83.71
CA LYS A 442 35.48 16.47 85.03
C LYS A 442 36.29 15.45 85.82
N GLY A 443 37.46 15.87 86.29
CA GLY A 443 37.94 15.53 87.63
C GLY A 443 37.20 16.34 88.67
#